data_AF-A0A2I2DNP1-F1
#
_entry.id   AF-A0A2I2DNP1-F1
#
_cell.length_a   1.000
_cell.length_b   1.000
_cell.length_c   1.000
_cell.angle_alpha   90.00
_cell.angle_beta   90.00
_cell.angle_gamma   90.00
#
_symmetry.space_group_name_H-M   'P 1'
#
loop_
_entity.id
_entity.type
_entity.pdbx_description
1 polymer ?
#
loop_
_entity_poly.entity_id
_entity_poly.type
_entity_poly.pdbx_seq_one_letter_code
_entity_poly.pdbx_strand_id
1 'polypeptide(L)'
;MFNKLSNKGIHWLILADEDVIFEDSDVVFSIIKNMDDNNISVCGVRDGGVISHRNYNPIAVNTFFSILNFKEISKEWNKEEVKSNQFILPFEFKIDESKLNGLFDVHSLYEPYYCFFLWLKRKGKTFLYLDSEMIDDNISNTLLFENQLFACHTWHARSYKISEKHTTRINKVLNKMNIELNSSKLDSNTVIFKDQFFYIKMKLKKSYKKVINKLK
;
A
#
# COMPACT_ATOMS: atom_id res chain seq x y z
N MET A 1 -6.36 -10.68 -7.27
CA MET A 1 -7.26 -9.58 -6.86
C MET A 1 -8.07 -9.11 -8.05
N PHE A 2 -7.43 -8.62 -9.12
CA PHE A 2 -8.09 -8.22 -10.38
C PHE A 2 -9.18 -9.19 -10.86
N ASN A 3 -8.88 -10.48 -11.07
CA ASN A 3 -9.92 -11.47 -11.45
C ASN A 3 -11.09 -11.64 -10.48
N LYS A 4 -10.90 -11.34 -9.19
CA LYS A 4 -11.97 -11.45 -8.19
C LYS A 4 -12.86 -10.22 -8.17
N LEU A 5 -12.29 -9.07 -8.52
CA LEU A 5 -12.93 -7.76 -8.51
C LEU A 5 -13.41 -7.34 -9.90
N SER A 6 -13.01 -8.07 -10.96
CA SER A 6 -13.47 -7.82 -12.32
C SER A 6 -14.99 -7.96 -12.40
N ASN A 7 -15.61 -7.12 -13.22
CA ASN A 7 -17.07 -7.05 -13.41
C ASN A 7 -17.87 -6.62 -12.17
N LYS A 8 -17.22 -6.09 -11.13
CA LYS A 8 -17.91 -5.50 -9.96
C LYS A 8 -18.27 -4.02 -10.13
N GLY A 9 -18.04 -3.43 -11.29
CA GLY A 9 -18.28 -2.00 -11.54
C GLY A 9 -17.36 -1.07 -10.73
N ILE A 10 -16.24 -1.57 -10.20
CA ILE A 10 -15.31 -0.80 -9.39
C ILE A 10 -14.53 0.15 -10.30
N HIS A 11 -14.63 1.45 -10.01
CA HIS A 11 -13.87 2.49 -10.73
C HIS A 11 -12.51 2.72 -10.08
N TRP A 12 -12.53 2.98 -8.78
CA TRP A 12 -11.35 3.26 -7.97
C TRP A 12 -11.20 2.16 -6.92
N LEU A 13 -9.96 1.70 -6.71
CA LEU A 13 -9.64 0.71 -5.68
C LEU A 13 -8.68 1.34 -4.68
N ILE A 14 -9.13 1.45 -3.44
CA ILE A 14 -8.32 1.89 -2.30
C ILE A 14 -7.77 0.64 -1.62
N LEU A 15 -6.47 0.60 -1.45
CA LEU A 15 -5.75 -0.43 -0.71
C LEU A 15 -5.17 0.24 0.53
N ALA A 16 -5.43 -0.34 1.69
CA ALA A 16 -4.88 0.11 2.96
C ALA A 16 -4.59 -1.11 3.84
N ASP A 17 -3.44 -1.10 4.51
CA ASP A 17 -3.10 -2.09 5.54
C ASP A 17 -3.94 -1.86 6.81
N GLU A 18 -4.00 -2.87 7.68
CA GLU A 18 -4.82 -2.83 8.91
C GLU A 18 -4.35 -1.79 9.94
N ASP A 19 -3.10 -1.34 9.85
CA ASP A 19 -2.47 -0.32 10.71
C ASP A 19 -2.53 1.11 10.13
N VAL A 20 -3.27 1.33 9.04
CA VAL A 20 -3.58 2.68 8.55
C VAL A 20 -4.80 3.23 9.29
N ILE A 21 -4.58 4.33 10.01
CA ILE A 21 -5.59 5.04 10.78
C ILE A 21 -5.91 6.33 10.05
N PHE A 22 -7.18 6.52 9.66
CA PHE A 22 -7.64 7.74 9.01
C PHE A 22 -8.07 8.76 10.06
N GLU A 23 -7.54 9.99 9.94
CA GLU A 23 -7.98 11.15 10.70
C GLU A 23 -9.11 11.88 9.94
N ASP A 24 -8.97 11.97 8.62
CA ASP A 24 -9.98 12.51 7.72
C ASP A 24 -10.08 11.62 6.46
N SER A 25 -11.09 10.76 6.40
CA SER A 25 -11.29 9.89 5.24
C SER A 25 -11.78 10.63 4.01
N ASP A 26 -12.35 11.83 4.14
CA ASP A 26 -12.94 12.56 3.02
C ASP A 26 -11.84 13.07 2.06
N VAL A 27 -10.63 13.30 2.57
CA VAL A 27 -9.44 13.62 1.78
C VAL A 27 -9.16 12.54 0.72
N VAL A 28 -9.48 11.27 0.98
CA VAL A 28 -9.31 10.19 -0.02
C VAL A 28 -10.15 10.45 -1.27
N PHE A 29 -11.35 11.01 -1.12
CA PHE A 29 -12.19 11.37 -2.26
C PHE A 29 -11.68 12.61 -2.98
N SER A 30 -11.09 13.57 -2.27
CA SER A 30 -10.39 14.70 -2.87
C SER A 30 -9.18 14.25 -3.69
N ILE A 31 -8.41 13.27 -3.20
CA ILE A 31 -7.31 12.64 -3.95
C ILE A 31 -7.86 11.96 -5.21
N ILE A 32 -8.92 11.16 -5.10
CA ILE A 32 -9.54 10.50 -6.26
C ILE A 32 -10.00 11.52 -7.30
N LYS A 33 -10.61 12.63 -6.86
CA LYS A 33 -11.02 13.70 -7.75
C LYS A 33 -9.82 14.31 -8.47
N ASN A 34 -8.75 14.65 -7.74
CA ASN A 34 -7.52 15.15 -8.33
C ASN A 34 -6.93 14.15 -9.35
N MET A 35 -6.96 12.86 -9.02
CA MET A 35 -6.49 11.82 -9.92
C MET A 35 -7.34 11.74 -11.21
N ASP A 36 -8.66 11.83 -11.11
CA ASP A 36 -9.56 11.81 -12.27
C ASP A 36 -9.32 13.04 -13.16
N ASP A 37 -9.31 14.24 -12.56
CA ASP A 37 -9.12 15.52 -13.26
C ASP A 37 -7.76 15.59 -14.00
N ASN A 38 -6.73 14.93 -13.48
CA ASN A 38 -5.37 14.97 -14.00
C ASN A 38 -4.95 13.66 -14.72
N ASN A 39 -5.89 12.76 -15.01
CA ASN A 39 -5.62 11.47 -15.65
C ASN A 39 -4.50 10.68 -14.95
N ILE A 40 -4.59 10.54 -13.62
CA ILE A 40 -3.64 9.81 -12.77
C ILE A 40 -4.15 8.39 -12.52
N SER A 41 -3.31 7.39 -12.78
CA SER A 41 -3.68 5.98 -12.62
C SER A 41 -3.38 5.40 -11.24
N VAL A 42 -2.35 5.91 -10.55
CA VAL A 42 -1.87 5.37 -9.27
C VAL A 42 -1.57 6.50 -8.30
N CYS A 43 -1.95 6.33 -7.04
CA CYS A 43 -1.53 7.21 -5.95
C CYS A 43 -1.02 6.41 -4.76
N GLY A 44 -0.01 6.93 -4.05
CA GLY A 44 0.45 6.41 -2.77
C GLY A 44 1.83 6.95 -2.39
N VAL A 45 2.38 6.46 -1.29
CA VAL A 45 3.70 6.88 -0.81
C VAL A 45 4.79 6.08 -1.51
N ARG A 46 5.90 6.72 -1.90
CA ARG A 46 7.03 6.02 -2.51
C ARG A 46 7.66 5.03 -1.54
N ASP A 47 8.15 3.93 -2.09
CA ASP A 47 8.78 2.88 -1.29
C ASP A 47 10.28 3.11 -0.99
N GLY A 48 10.86 4.14 -1.59
CA GLY A 48 12.22 4.60 -1.35
C GLY A 48 12.26 6.11 -1.18
N GLY A 49 13.05 6.59 -0.22
CA GLY A 49 13.47 7.98 -0.11
C GLY A 49 12.52 8.93 0.62
N VAL A 50 11.35 8.45 1.07
CA VAL A 50 10.37 9.26 1.82
C VAL A 50 10.33 8.85 3.30
N ILE A 51 10.21 7.55 3.56
CA ILE A 51 10.12 6.99 4.92
C ILE A 51 11.49 6.39 5.28
N SER A 52 12.02 6.69 6.47
CA SER A 52 13.41 6.34 6.84
C SER A 52 13.72 4.84 6.77
N HIS A 53 12.76 3.99 7.15
CA HIS A 53 12.89 2.53 7.09
C HIS A 53 12.40 1.90 5.78
N ARG A 54 12.07 2.71 4.77
CA ARG A 54 11.73 2.26 3.40
C ARG A 54 12.71 2.92 2.43
N ASN A 55 13.79 2.21 2.13
CA ASN A 55 14.94 2.72 1.38
C ASN A 55 15.18 1.97 0.06
N TYR A 56 14.14 1.34 -0.47
CA TYR A 56 14.23 0.55 -1.69
C TYR A 56 13.85 1.42 -2.90
N ASN A 57 12.89 0.98 -3.70
CA ASN A 57 12.65 1.58 -5.01
C ASN A 57 11.76 2.83 -4.91
N PRO A 58 12.25 4.04 -5.27
CA PRO A 58 11.47 5.27 -5.20
C PRO A 58 10.42 5.37 -6.33
N ILE A 59 10.48 4.53 -7.36
CA ILE A 59 9.48 4.48 -8.45
C ILE A 59 8.24 3.70 -8.02
N ALA A 60 8.42 2.69 -7.18
CA ALA A 60 7.32 1.90 -6.67
C ALA A 60 6.58 2.63 -5.54
N VAL A 61 5.29 2.35 -5.43
CA VAL A 61 4.46 2.78 -4.31
C VAL A 61 4.49 1.69 -3.24
N ASN A 62 4.62 2.08 -1.97
CA ASN A 62 4.43 1.15 -0.87
C ASN A 62 2.95 0.78 -0.76
N THR A 63 2.65 -0.50 -0.63
CA THR A 63 1.27 -0.99 -0.63
C THR A 63 0.52 -0.79 0.69
N PHE A 64 1.14 -0.25 1.75
CA PHE A 64 0.42 0.06 2.99
C PHE A 64 -0.73 1.02 2.75
N PHE A 65 -0.61 1.91 1.76
CA PHE A 65 -1.70 2.75 1.28
C PHE A 65 -1.50 3.08 -0.20
N SER A 66 -2.50 2.76 -1.02
CA SER A 66 -2.51 3.18 -2.42
C SER A 66 -3.92 3.28 -2.99
N ILE A 67 -4.08 4.14 -3.99
CA ILE A 67 -5.32 4.30 -4.74
C ILE A 67 -5.01 3.98 -6.21
N LEU A 68 -5.83 3.11 -6.80
CA LEU A 68 -5.68 2.68 -8.18
C LEU A 68 -6.91 3.08 -8.99
N ASN A 69 -6.69 3.62 -10.19
CA ASN A 69 -7.72 3.68 -11.23
C ASN A 69 -7.98 2.25 -11.73
N PHE A 70 -8.80 1.52 -10.97
CA PHE A 70 -9.03 0.11 -11.19
C PHE A 70 -9.74 -0.14 -12.52
N LYS A 71 -10.68 0.71 -12.91
CA LYS A 71 -11.39 0.60 -14.20
C LYS A 71 -10.44 0.73 -15.39
N GLU A 72 -9.47 1.63 -15.32
CA GLU A 72 -8.45 1.76 -16.35
C GLU A 72 -7.52 0.54 -16.34
N ILE A 73 -6.87 0.27 -15.21
CA ILE A 73 -5.81 -0.74 -15.10
C ILE A 73 -6.36 -2.15 -15.39
N SER A 74 -7.58 -2.47 -14.96
CA SER A 74 -8.18 -3.79 -15.16
C SER A 74 -8.43 -4.16 -16.61
N LYS A 75 -8.55 -3.18 -17.53
CA LYS A 75 -8.72 -3.43 -18.96
C LYS A 75 -7.47 -3.99 -19.62
N GLU A 76 -6.30 -3.61 -19.11
CA GLU A 76 -5.00 -3.99 -19.65
C GLU A 76 -4.30 -5.05 -18.81
N TRP A 77 -4.83 -5.36 -17.62
CA TRP A 77 -4.16 -6.24 -16.66
C TRP A 77 -4.00 -7.65 -17.20
N ASN A 78 -2.74 -8.09 -17.29
CA ASN A 78 -2.39 -9.48 -17.51
C ASN A 78 -1.38 -9.93 -16.46
N LYS A 79 -1.69 -11.01 -15.74
CA LYS A 79 -0.87 -11.50 -14.63
C LYS A 79 0.56 -11.87 -15.06
N GLU A 80 0.71 -12.55 -16.18
CA GLU A 80 2.01 -13.06 -16.60
C GLU A 80 2.87 -11.94 -17.20
N GLU A 81 2.24 -11.01 -17.93
CA GLU A 81 2.89 -9.77 -18.36
C GLU A 81 3.36 -8.93 -17.16
N VAL A 82 2.50 -8.72 -16.16
CA VAL A 82 2.89 -7.98 -14.95
C VAL A 82 4.11 -8.63 -14.31
N LYS A 83 4.12 -9.95 -14.10
CA LYS A 83 5.27 -10.63 -13.49
C LYS A 83 6.55 -10.55 -14.31
N SER A 84 6.46 -10.53 -15.63
CA SER A 84 7.65 -10.42 -16.48
C SER A 84 8.34 -9.07 -16.35
N ASN A 85 7.74 -8.10 -15.64
CA ASN A 85 8.27 -6.75 -15.42
C ASN A 85 9.09 -6.59 -14.12
N GLN A 86 9.50 -7.66 -13.43
CA GLN A 86 10.42 -7.61 -12.28
C GLN A 86 11.87 -7.38 -12.73
N PHE A 87 12.14 -6.28 -13.43
CA PHE A 87 13.46 -5.84 -13.87
C PHE A 87 13.47 -4.32 -14.06
N ILE A 88 14.65 -3.70 -14.12
CA ILE A 88 14.82 -2.26 -14.39
C ILE A 88 15.93 -2.10 -15.41
N LEU A 89 15.68 -1.35 -16.49
CA LEU A 89 16.71 -1.04 -17.46
C LEU A 89 17.52 0.20 -17.02
N PRO A 90 18.79 0.32 -17.42
CA PRO A 90 19.58 1.52 -17.17
C PRO A 90 18.86 2.77 -17.68
N PHE A 91 18.76 3.80 -16.83
CA PHE A 91 18.17 5.11 -17.15
C PHE A 91 16.70 5.09 -17.61
N GLU A 92 15.97 4.00 -17.33
CA GLU A 92 14.59 3.81 -17.81
C GLU A 92 13.60 4.83 -17.23
N PHE A 93 13.70 5.10 -15.93
CA PHE A 93 12.74 5.94 -15.22
C PHE A 93 13.43 7.19 -14.69
N LYS A 94 12.87 8.35 -15.05
CA LYS A 94 13.27 9.63 -14.47
C LYS A 94 12.62 9.79 -13.09
N ILE A 95 13.40 10.25 -12.13
CA ILE A 95 12.95 10.49 -10.76
C ILE A 95 13.14 11.96 -10.45
N ASP A 96 12.12 12.56 -9.86
CA ASP A 96 12.22 13.85 -9.21
C ASP A 96 12.74 13.62 -7.78
N GLU A 97 14.00 14.00 -7.56
CA GLU A 97 14.70 13.85 -6.28
C GLU A 97 14.40 15.00 -5.31
N SER A 98 13.73 16.08 -5.74
CA SER A 98 13.46 17.25 -4.89
C SER A 98 12.61 16.92 -3.65
N LYS A 99 11.85 15.81 -3.71
CA LYS A 99 11.01 15.30 -2.63
C LYS A 99 11.56 14.04 -1.95
N LEU A 100 12.80 13.63 -2.25
CA LEU A 100 13.42 12.43 -1.70
C LEU A 100 14.52 12.80 -0.71
N ASN A 101 14.15 12.98 0.56
CA ASN A 101 15.08 13.37 1.62
C ASN A 101 15.80 12.17 2.28
N GLY A 102 15.31 10.95 2.05
CA GLY A 102 15.85 9.72 2.62
C GLY A 102 16.71 8.90 1.64
N LEU A 103 17.25 7.80 2.14
CA LEU A 103 17.97 6.83 1.31
C LEU A 103 17.00 6.08 0.39
N PHE A 104 17.47 5.76 -0.82
CA PHE A 104 16.74 4.93 -1.78
C PHE A 104 17.71 4.19 -2.71
N ASP A 105 17.20 3.14 -3.36
CA ASP A 105 17.89 2.40 -4.42
C ASP A 105 16.96 2.26 -5.63
N VAL A 106 17.26 3.04 -6.67
CA VAL A 106 16.52 3.06 -7.94
C VAL A 106 16.53 1.71 -8.64
N HIS A 107 17.55 0.89 -8.40
CA HIS A 107 17.71 -0.43 -9.02
C HIS A 107 17.13 -1.56 -8.16
N SER A 108 16.56 -1.23 -7.00
CA SER A 108 16.02 -2.24 -6.10
C SER A 108 14.83 -2.97 -6.72
N LEU A 109 14.91 -4.30 -6.70
CA LEU A 109 13.83 -5.25 -7.04
C LEU A 109 13.40 -6.06 -5.81
N TYR A 110 13.64 -5.52 -4.62
CA TYR A 110 13.49 -6.23 -3.35
C TYR A 110 12.07 -6.75 -3.13
N GLU A 111 11.07 -5.89 -3.31
CA GLU A 111 9.68 -6.29 -3.09
C GLU A 111 9.10 -7.02 -4.31
N PRO A 112 8.38 -8.14 -4.10
CA PRO A 112 7.84 -8.96 -5.18
C PRO A 112 6.72 -8.26 -5.97
N TYR A 113 6.13 -7.20 -5.42
CA TYR A 113 5.07 -6.44 -6.07
C TYR A 113 5.59 -5.31 -6.97
N TYR A 114 6.89 -5.01 -6.97
CA TYR A 114 7.42 -3.92 -7.81
C TYR A 114 7.16 -4.11 -9.30
N CYS A 115 7.16 -5.35 -9.79
CA CYS A 115 6.80 -5.67 -11.16
C CYS A 115 5.47 -5.04 -11.61
N PHE A 116 4.50 -4.89 -10.70
CA PHE A 116 3.23 -4.23 -10.99
C PHE A 116 3.41 -2.73 -11.28
N PHE A 117 4.14 -2.01 -10.43
CA PHE A 117 4.37 -0.58 -10.62
C PHE A 117 5.30 -0.28 -11.80
N LEU A 118 6.32 -1.12 -12.01
CA LEU A 118 7.22 -1.01 -13.16
C LEU A 118 6.48 -1.27 -14.47
N TRP A 119 5.61 -2.29 -14.51
CA TRP A 119 4.71 -2.53 -15.65
C TRP A 119 3.81 -1.33 -15.94
N LEU A 120 3.18 -0.74 -14.91
CA LEU A 120 2.35 0.46 -15.08
C LEU A 120 3.15 1.65 -15.64
N LYS A 121 4.36 1.90 -15.14
CA LYS A 121 5.22 2.95 -15.68
C LYS A 121 5.56 2.72 -17.16
N ARG A 122 5.84 1.47 -17.55
CA ARG A 122 6.10 1.10 -18.96
C ARG A 122 4.87 1.22 -19.86
N LYS A 123 3.67 1.05 -19.29
CA LYS A 123 2.39 1.35 -19.97
C LYS A 123 2.08 2.85 -20.05
N GLY A 124 3.00 3.72 -19.63
CA GLY A 124 2.84 5.17 -19.65
C GLY A 124 1.87 5.68 -18.58
N LYS A 125 1.57 4.89 -17.55
CA LYS A 125 0.66 5.30 -16.48
C LYS A 125 1.31 6.32 -15.56
N THR A 126 0.52 7.30 -15.16
CA THR A 126 0.89 8.46 -14.35
C THR A 126 0.64 8.18 -12.87
N PHE A 127 1.54 8.69 -12.02
CA PHE A 127 1.54 8.41 -10.59
C PHE A 127 1.51 9.73 -9.81
N LEU A 128 0.65 9.80 -8.79
CA LEU A 128 0.65 10.82 -7.76
C LEU A 128 1.34 10.28 -6.51
N TYR A 129 2.50 10.82 -6.18
CA TYR A 129 3.19 10.44 -4.96
C TYR A 129 2.75 11.33 -3.80
N LEU A 130 2.26 10.70 -2.74
CA LEU A 130 1.87 11.39 -1.50
C LEU A 130 3.10 11.73 -0.67
N ASP A 131 3.02 12.85 0.03
CA ASP A 131 4.02 13.25 1.01
C ASP A 131 3.77 12.47 2.32
N SER A 132 4.85 12.21 3.06
CA SER A 132 4.78 11.46 4.31
C SER A 132 5.86 11.92 5.28
N GLU A 133 5.50 12.03 6.55
CA GLU A 133 6.40 12.50 7.60
C GLU A 133 6.43 11.48 8.75
N MET A 134 7.64 11.17 9.21
CA MET A 134 7.83 10.34 10.40
C MET A 134 7.39 11.12 11.64
N ILE A 135 6.69 10.47 12.57
CA ILE A 135 6.36 11.08 13.86
C ILE A 135 7.43 10.76 14.91
N ASP A 136 7.26 11.29 16.12
CA ASP A 136 8.21 11.21 17.24
C ASP A 136 8.72 9.79 17.58
N ASP A 137 7.96 8.74 17.25
CA ASP A 137 8.36 7.35 17.50
C ASP A 137 9.38 6.80 16.48
N ASN A 138 9.70 7.57 15.43
CA ASN A 138 10.57 7.20 14.31
C ASN A 138 10.19 5.86 13.63
N ILE A 139 8.93 5.45 13.74
CA ILE A 139 8.41 4.23 13.12
C ILE A 139 7.12 4.55 12.36
N SER A 140 6.14 5.18 13.01
CA SER A 140 4.91 5.58 12.35
C SER A 140 5.17 6.77 11.45
N ASN A 141 4.37 6.88 10.39
CA ASN A 141 4.42 8.00 9.47
C ASN A 141 3.01 8.51 9.15
N THR A 142 2.87 9.82 9.04
CA THR A 142 1.65 10.48 8.57
C THR A 142 1.61 10.45 7.05
N LEU A 143 0.41 10.49 6.49
CA LEU A 143 0.17 10.68 5.06
C LEU A 143 -0.43 12.07 4.87
N LEU A 144 0.13 12.81 3.93
CA LEU A 144 -0.31 14.16 3.62
C LEU A 144 -0.73 14.26 2.15
N PHE A 145 -1.77 15.05 1.91
CA PHE A 145 -2.17 15.50 0.59
C PHE A 145 -2.37 17.01 0.64
N GLU A 146 -1.66 17.77 -0.22
CA GLU A 146 -1.71 19.24 -0.22
C GLU A 146 -1.45 19.86 1.18
N ASN A 147 -0.46 19.30 1.90
CA ASN A 147 -0.11 19.64 3.29
C ASN A 147 -1.19 19.35 4.35
N GLN A 148 -2.31 18.73 3.97
CA GLN A 148 -3.31 18.24 4.91
C GLN A 148 -2.99 16.80 5.33
N LEU A 149 -2.79 16.59 6.63
CA LEU A 149 -2.71 15.25 7.23
C LEU A 149 -4.09 14.60 7.15
N PHE A 150 -4.15 13.39 6.61
CA PHE A 150 -5.41 12.63 6.53
C PHE A 150 -5.34 11.22 7.10
N ALA A 151 -4.14 10.66 7.24
CA ALA A 151 -3.96 9.34 7.81
C ALA A 151 -2.58 9.18 8.48
N CYS A 152 -2.43 8.13 9.28
CA CYS A 152 -1.15 7.67 9.81
C CYS A 152 -1.05 6.15 9.68
N HIS A 153 0.09 5.69 9.21
CA HIS A 153 0.44 4.27 9.19
C HIS A 153 1.34 3.97 10.39
N THR A 154 0.88 3.07 11.26
CA THR A 154 1.58 2.82 12.53
C THR A 154 2.67 1.75 12.44
N TRP A 155 2.64 0.88 11.43
CA TRP A 155 3.49 -0.31 11.34
C TRP A 155 3.38 -1.27 12.54
N HIS A 156 3.76 -2.53 12.32
CA HIS A 156 3.82 -3.55 13.37
C HIS A 156 2.47 -3.83 14.06
N ALA A 157 1.33 -3.68 13.36
CA ALA A 157 0.01 -4.11 13.88
C ALA A 157 0.02 -5.52 14.47
N ARG A 158 0.75 -6.44 13.84
CA ARG A 158 0.86 -7.84 14.29
C ARG A 158 1.51 -8.01 15.66
N SER A 159 2.24 -7.01 16.14
CA SER A 159 2.85 -7.00 17.47
C SER A 159 1.97 -6.31 18.52
N TYR A 160 0.81 -5.77 18.13
CA TYR A 160 -0.15 -5.16 19.04
C TYR A 160 -0.67 -6.19 20.05
N LYS A 161 -0.67 -5.82 21.34
CA LYS A 161 -0.97 -6.69 22.50
C LYS A 161 -0.02 -7.89 22.70
N ILE A 162 1.01 -8.04 21.86
CA ILE A 162 2.07 -9.05 22.04
C ILE A 162 3.35 -8.40 22.58
N SER A 163 3.71 -7.22 22.03
CA SER A 163 4.85 -6.42 22.48
C SER A 163 4.34 -5.17 23.18
N GLU A 164 4.74 -4.99 24.45
CA GLU A 164 4.42 -3.81 25.23
C GLU A 164 4.91 -2.52 24.53
N LYS A 165 6.15 -2.54 24.02
CA LYS A 165 6.75 -1.42 23.26
C LYS A 165 5.85 -0.99 22.10
N HIS A 166 5.48 -1.92 21.22
CA HIS A 166 4.66 -1.59 20.04
C HIS A 166 3.23 -1.22 20.43
N THR A 167 2.67 -1.86 21.46
CA THR A 167 1.32 -1.56 21.96
C THR A 167 1.22 -0.13 22.50
N THR A 168 2.16 0.27 23.37
CA THR A 168 2.20 1.62 23.94
C THR A 168 2.35 2.69 22.86
N ARG A 169 3.20 2.43 21.86
CA ARG A 169 3.42 3.32 20.72
C ARG A 169 2.17 3.48 19.85
N ILE A 170 1.53 2.39 19.45
CA ILE A 170 0.30 2.42 18.65
C ILE A 170 -0.84 3.11 19.43
N ASN A 171 -0.98 2.83 20.73
CA ASN A 171 -1.98 3.49 21.57
C ASN A 171 -1.77 5.02 21.64
N LYS A 172 -0.51 5.50 21.65
CA LYS A 172 -0.25 6.95 21.60
C LYS A 172 -0.77 7.58 20.30
N VAL A 173 -0.60 6.91 19.16
CA VAL A 173 -1.12 7.38 17.87
C VAL A 173 -2.64 7.41 17.88
N LEU A 174 -3.28 6.31 18.29
CA LEU A 174 -4.74 6.20 18.37
C LEU A 174 -5.34 7.28 19.28
N ASN A 175 -4.74 7.52 20.45
CA ASN A 175 -5.17 8.55 21.38
C ASN A 175 -5.02 9.96 20.78
N LYS A 176 -3.92 10.24 20.07
CA LYS A 176 -3.70 11.53 19.40
C LYS A 176 -4.75 11.79 18.31
N MET A 177 -5.17 10.74 17.61
CA MET A 177 -6.20 10.79 16.57
C MET A 177 -7.64 10.67 17.10
N ASN A 178 -7.83 10.67 18.43
CA ASN A 178 -9.13 10.51 19.09
C ASN A 178 -9.92 9.27 18.62
N ILE A 179 -9.22 8.17 18.30
CA ILE A 179 -9.86 6.94 17.83
C ILE A 179 -10.27 6.05 19.00
N GLU A 180 -11.58 5.82 19.12
CA GLU A 180 -12.12 4.83 20.06
C GLU A 180 -12.11 3.42 19.45
N LEU A 181 -11.20 2.57 19.93
CA LEU A 181 -11.07 1.16 19.51
C LEU A 181 -12.31 0.29 19.79
N ASN A 182 -13.23 0.75 20.65
CA ASN A 182 -14.40 0.00 21.10
C ASN A 182 -15.71 0.47 20.46
N SER A 183 -15.65 1.19 19.33
CA SER A 183 -16.86 1.53 18.58
C SER A 183 -17.50 0.26 18.00
N SER A 184 -18.54 -0.23 18.65
CA SER A 184 -19.29 -1.43 18.25
C SER A 184 -20.18 -1.22 17.01
N LYS A 185 -20.08 -0.05 16.36
CA LYS A 185 -20.90 0.34 15.21
C LYS A 185 -20.12 0.11 13.92
N LEU A 186 -20.21 -1.10 13.39
CA LEU A 186 -19.98 -1.31 11.96
C LEU A 186 -21.10 -0.62 11.18
N ASP A 187 -20.76 0.15 10.15
CA ASP A 187 -21.76 0.63 9.20
C ASP A 187 -22.47 -0.57 8.59
N SER A 188 -23.80 -0.52 8.55
CA SER A 188 -24.67 -1.47 7.87
C SER A 188 -24.27 -1.79 6.42
N ASN A 189 -23.59 -0.86 5.73
CA ASN A 189 -23.10 -1.05 4.37
C ASN A 189 -21.77 -1.82 4.28
N THR A 190 -21.15 -2.15 5.42
CA THR A 190 -19.87 -2.85 5.47
C THR A 190 -20.02 -4.31 5.10
N VAL A 191 -19.44 -4.72 3.96
CA VAL A 191 -19.40 -6.13 3.57
C VAL A 191 -18.10 -6.78 4.03
N ILE A 192 -18.19 -7.68 5.02
CA ILE A 192 -17.03 -8.42 5.54
C ILE A 192 -16.86 -9.72 4.76
N PHE A 193 -15.72 -9.87 4.08
CA PHE A 193 -15.33 -11.11 3.44
C PHE A 193 -14.41 -11.92 4.35
N LYS A 194 -14.92 -13.01 4.93
CA LYS A 194 -14.13 -13.92 5.79
C LYS A 194 -14.01 -15.30 5.16
N ASP A 195 -12.79 -15.78 4.95
CA ASP A 195 -12.53 -17.17 4.58
C ASP A 195 -12.39 -18.01 5.86
N GLN A 196 -13.49 -18.65 6.28
CA GLN A 196 -13.54 -19.49 7.49
C GLN A 196 -12.53 -20.64 7.46
N PHE A 197 -12.14 -21.10 6.26
CA PHE A 197 -11.20 -22.20 6.07
C PHE A 197 -9.78 -21.72 5.80
N PHE A 198 -9.49 -20.42 5.91
CA PHE A 198 -8.18 -19.84 5.60
C PHE A 198 -7.05 -20.55 6.34
N TYR A 199 -7.21 -20.76 7.66
CA TYR A 199 -6.22 -21.43 8.49
C TYR A 199 -5.91 -22.85 7.99
N ILE A 200 -6.96 -23.63 7.68
CA ILE A 200 -6.82 -25.01 7.20
C ILE A 200 -6.13 -25.02 5.83
N LYS A 201 -6.58 -24.17 4.90
CA LYS A 201 -5.97 -24.01 3.58
C LYS A 201 -4.49 -23.65 3.67
N MET A 202 -4.11 -22.75 4.59
CA MET A 202 -2.72 -22.38 4.83
C MET A 202 -1.89 -23.52 5.42
N LYS A 203 -2.44 -24.30 6.35
CA LYS A 203 -1.78 -25.47 6.92
C LYS A 203 -1.49 -26.53 5.85
N LEU A 204 -2.50 -26.86 5.03
CA LEU A 204 -2.37 -27.80 3.91
C LEU A 204 -1.33 -27.33 2.89
N LYS A 205 -1.40 -26.05 2.47
CA LYS A 205 -0.46 -25.46 1.52
C LYS A 205 0.98 -25.49 2.03
N LYS A 206 1.21 -25.22 3.32
CA LYS A 206 2.53 -25.31 3.95
C LYS A 206 3.05 -26.75 3.94
N SER A 207 2.23 -27.73 4.31
CA SER A 207 2.60 -29.14 4.28
C SER A 207 2.95 -29.61 2.87
N TYR A 208 2.10 -29.29 1.88
CA TYR A 208 2.35 -29.62 0.48
C TYR A 208 3.66 -29.03 -0.04
N LYS A 209 3.93 -27.74 0.25
CA LYS A 209 5.19 -27.09 -0.15
C LYS A 209 6.41 -27.72 0.53
N LYS A 210 6.30 -28.14 1.79
CA LYS A 210 7.36 -28.88 2.49
C LYS A 210 7.65 -30.23 1.82
N VAL A 211 6.61 -30.95 1.38
CA VAL A 211 6.78 -32.23 0.66
C VAL A 211 7.48 -31.99 -0.68
N ILE A 212 7.01 -31.04 -1.50
CA ILE A 212 7.66 -30.73 -2.79
C ILE A 212 9.13 -30.34 -2.59
N ASN A 213 9.42 -29.48 -1.62
CA ASN A 213 10.80 -29.03 -1.36
C ASN A 213 11.73 -30.15 -0.85
N LYS A 214 11.19 -31.27 -0.38
CA LYS A 214 11.98 -32.46 -0.03
C LYS A 214 12.17 -33.44 -1.20
N LEU A 215 11.31 -33.32 -2.22
CA LEU A 215 11.37 -34.14 -3.44
C LEU A 215 12.19 -33.49 -4.55
N LYS A 216 12.52 -32.20 -4.41
CA LYS A 216 13.51 -31.47 -5.20
C LYS A 216 14.83 -31.47 -4.48
#